data_AF-A0A9P0VXA4-F1
#
_entry.id   AF-A0A9P0VXA4-F1
#
_cell.length_a   1.000
_cell.length_b   1.000
_cell.length_c   1.000
_cell.angle_alpha   90.00
_cell.angle_beta   90.00
_cell.angle_gamma   90.00
#
_symmetry.space_group_name_H-M   'P 1'
#
loop_
_entity.id
_entity.type
_entity.pdbx_description
1 polymer ?
#
loop_
_entity_poly.entity_id
_entity_poly.type
_entity_poly.pdbx_seq_one_letter_code
_entity_poly.pdbx_strand_id
1 'polypeptide(L)'
;MISEPVLLLPTKCIVDERLRLRETPKLHQECCIDPDPMHTEAVLKVKMTGVTFNKDFELFKLKNFPGRPVVPGNKTVGRLHQVSPQANLQPGKYLIFPYSNCLLQQSSQICENCQYLKDTKTYPLSYKTIQYHKEYQCLYSWEYGLTLDGGMQDYVKVKSPEQSLIKVPYTISLHDCCFILDLALPLYSFLKDINTSIFEESVEDSNDSEKILIILNDCTKEANDILIVLKHFNISQKHVKILDSSLLESLKHADKARQYESKFKYSFLFNTSKDSVELGTLAVSTGLEATKSRYHMVLFDQYSPKSLLHNKNLDKQNPDITVTHFKLSYKDRLNCVELINIISQLNLVTRANSNNTHNKNNSTDEDSNIIDDSPLQGGPRPSVTSIDTSTSSLSASSIHSNSTSNTSLSKGGSMRKTLRFRDDESIIAPPTQRTRSFKNYSWLWYERDFNLCNEHEHDQSEDDMEERPSKCHSVRQINRLIRTENNNSRVCYTKKIKSSNINALLFK
;
A
#
# COMPACT_ATOMS: atom_id res chain seq x y z
N MET A 1 -40.02 -6.65 22.11
CA MET A 1 -39.47 -6.46 20.75
C MET A 1 -38.58 -5.24 20.82
N ILE A 2 -37.27 -5.42 20.70
CA ILE A 2 -36.31 -4.31 20.61
C ILE A 2 -36.44 -3.82 19.17
N SER A 3 -37.08 -2.68 19.00
CA SER A 3 -37.13 -1.96 17.72
C SER A 3 -35.68 -1.71 17.26
N GLU A 4 -35.27 -2.37 16.17
CA GLU A 4 -34.04 -2.00 15.48
C GLU A 4 -34.11 -0.49 15.19
N PRO A 5 -33.10 0.31 15.60
CA PRO A 5 -33.14 1.74 15.39
C PRO A 5 -33.22 2.01 13.88
N VAL A 6 -34.02 3.01 13.53
CA VAL A 6 -34.27 3.53 12.17
C VAL A 6 -33.05 3.31 11.28
N LEU A 7 -33.20 2.47 10.26
CA LEU A 7 -32.19 2.12 9.25
C LEU A 7 -31.41 3.36 8.84
N LEU A 8 -30.19 3.54 9.38
CA LEU A 8 -29.27 4.57 8.94
C LEU A 8 -29.06 4.37 7.43
N LEU A 9 -29.51 5.33 6.63
CA LEU A 9 -29.31 5.32 5.20
C LEU A 9 -27.81 5.21 4.92
N PRO A 10 -27.37 4.41 3.93
CA PRO A 10 -25.96 4.35 3.58
C PRO A 10 -25.42 5.75 3.28
N THR A 11 -24.23 6.08 3.77
CA THR A 11 -23.65 7.42 3.59
C THR A 11 -22.44 7.43 2.66
N LYS A 12 -22.10 8.62 2.18
CA LYS A 12 -20.89 8.93 1.41
C LYS A 12 -20.31 10.28 1.86
N CYS A 13 -18.99 10.36 1.90
CA CYS A 13 -18.27 11.60 2.16
C CYS A 13 -17.87 12.24 0.83
N ILE A 14 -18.41 13.41 0.52
CA ILE A 14 -18.08 14.16 -0.70
C ILE A 14 -17.09 15.29 -0.39
N VAL A 15 -16.15 15.54 -1.29
CA VAL A 15 -15.33 16.76 -1.26
C VAL A 15 -16.09 17.85 -2.01
N ASP A 16 -16.31 18.99 -1.36
CA ASP A 16 -16.88 20.18 -1.97
C ASP A 16 -15.82 21.04 -2.69
N GLU A 17 -16.27 22.08 -3.40
CA GLU A 17 -15.39 23.02 -4.12
C GLU A 17 -14.40 23.77 -3.21
N ARG A 18 -14.65 23.80 -1.89
CA ARG A 18 -13.78 24.41 -0.88
C ARG A 18 -12.82 23.39 -0.28
N LEU A 19 -12.70 22.19 -0.88
CA LEU A 19 -11.88 21.08 -0.41
C LEU A 19 -12.25 20.62 1.00
N ARG A 20 -13.53 20.71 1.34
CA ARG A 20 -14.06 20.21 2.60
C ARG A 20 -14.87 18.94 2.36
N LEU A 21 -14.59 17.94 3.18
CA LEU A 21 -15.41 16.76 3.27
C LEU A 21 -16.76 17.09 3.92
N ARG A 22 -17.83 16.53 3.37
CA ARG A 22 -19.17 16.55 3.93
C ARG A 22 -19.80 15.17 3.83
N GLU A 23 -20.48 14.74 4.88
CA GLU A 23 -21.27 13.52 4.85
C GLU A 23 -22.61 13.78 4.15
N THR A 24 -23.01 12.86 3.28
CA THR A 24 -24.29 12.91 2.57
C THR A 24 -24.91 11.51 2.48
N PRO A 25 -26.24 11.38 2.56
CA PRO A 25 -26.88 10.09 2.33
C PRO A 25 -26.72 9.68 0.86
N LYS A 26 -26.57 8.37 0.61
CA LYS A 26 -26.61 7.80 -0.73
C LYS A 26 -28.04 7.68 -1.21
N LEU A 27 -28.25 8.04 -2.46
CA LEU A 27 -29.51 7.79 -3.15
C LEU A 27 -29.65 6.29 -3.45
N HIS A 28 -30.88 5.80 -3.49
CA HIS A 28 -31.18 4.38 -3.77
C HIS A 28 -30.55 3.90 -5.08
N GLN A 29 -30.64 4.71 -6.15
CA GLN A 29 -30.08 4.42 -7.47
C GLN A 29 -28.55 4.23 -7.45
N GLU A 30 -27.84 4.83 -6.50
CA GLU A 30 -26.39 4.67 -6.35
C GLU A 30 -25.98 3.34 -5.70
N CYS A 31 -26.96 2.61 -5.16
CA CYS A 31 -26.77 1.33 -4.48
C CYS A 31 -27.39 0.16 -5.26
N CYS A 32 -28.02 0.43 -6.39
CA CYS A 32 -28.69 -0.56 -7.23
C CYS A 32 -27.96 -0.71 -8.57
N ILE A 33 -28.10 -1.91 -9.14
CA ILE A 33 -27.57 -2.26 -10.44
C ILE A 33 -28.54 -1.80 -11.52
N ASP A 34 -27.99 -1.27 -12.61
CA ASP A 34 -28.78 -0.98 -13.80
C ASP A 34 -29.42 -2.27 -14.36
N PRO A 35 -30.75 -2.32 -14.54
CA PRO A 35 -31.40 -3.49 -15.11
C PRO A 35 -31.03 -3.76 -16.58
N ASP A 36 -30.42 -2.81 -17.29
CA ASP A 36 -30.00 -2.99 -18.69
C ASP A 36 -28.96 -4.12 -18.80
N PRO A 37 -29.27 -5.22 -19.51
CA PRO A 37 -28.35 -6.34 -19.69
C PRO A 37 -27.09 -5.99 -20.50
N MET A 38 -27.07 -4.86 -21.22
CA MET A 38 -25.90 -4.35 -21.93
C MET A 38 -24.87 -3.73 -20.97
N HIS A 39 -25.27 -3.41 -19.74
CA HIS A 39 -24.43 -2.78 -18.75
C HIS A 39 -24.04 -3.77 -17.64
N THR A 40 -22.76 -4.17 -17.64
CA THR A 40 -22.20 -4.94 -16.53
C THR A 40 -21.78 -4.02 -15.39
N GLU A 41 -22.42 -4.16 -14.24
CA GLU A 41 -22.13 -3.40 -13.03
C GLU A 41 -21.94 -4.34 -11.82
N ALA A 42 -21.22 -3.86 -10.82
CA ALA A 42 -21.16 -4.47 -9.50
C ALA A 42 -21.28 -3.41 -8.43
N VAL A 43 -21.96 -3.74 -7.34
CA VAL A 43 -22.01 -2.93 -6.13
C VAL A 43 -21.15 -3.61 -5.07
N LEU A 44 -20.17 -2.89 -4.56
CA LEU A 44 -19.28 -3.34 -3.49
C LEU A 44 -19.65 -2.64 -2.19
N LYS A 45 -19.78 -3.40 -1.10
CA LYS A 45 -19.79 -2.84 0.26
C LYS A 45 -18.36 -2.55 0.68
N VAL A 46 -18.01 -1.28 0.90
CA VAL A 46 -16.64 -0.89 1.28
C VAL A 46 -16.24 -1.55 2.59
N LYS A 47 -15.01 -2.07 2.62
CA LYS A 47 -14.41 -2.69 3.81
C LYS A 47 -13.26 -1.87 4.35
N MET A 48 -12.46 -1.29 3.45
CA MET A 48 -11.30 -0.50 3.81
C MET A 48 -11.03 0.52 2.71
N THR A 49 -10.67 1.72 3.12
CA THR A 49 -10.16 2.77 2.24
C THR A 49 -8.87 3.31 2.83
N GLY A 50 -7.77 3.13 2.12
CA GLY A 50 -6.51 3.76 2.44
C GLY A 50 -6.54 5.24 2.08
N VAL A 51 -5.91 6.07 2.90
CA VAL A 51 -5.77 7.50 2.68
C VAL A 51 -4.36 7.92 3.04
N THR A 52 -3.72 8.65 2.14
CA THR A 52 -2.45 9.36 2.37
C THR A 52 -2.75 10.85 2.22
N PHE A 53 -2.98 11.54 3.34
CA PHE A 53 -3.61 12.87 3.36
C PHE A 53 -2.95 13.89 2.43
N ASN A 54 -1.62 14.05 2.54
CA ASN A 54 -0.87 14.97 1.70
C ASN A 54 -0.84 14.62 0.21
N LYS A 55 -1.08 13.36 -0.16
CA LYS A 55 -1.02 12.94 -1.56
C LYS A 55 -2.42 12.99 -2.17
N ASP A 56 -3.36 12.31 -1.53
CA ASP A 56 -4.69 12.07 -2.11
C ASP A 56 -5.54 13.35 -2.15
N PHE A 57 -5.39 14.26 -1.17
CA PHE A 57 -6.16 15.52 -1.14
C PHE A 57 -5.49 16.68 -1.89
N GLU A 58 -4.16 16.66 -2.08
CA GLU A 58 -3.47 17.69 -2.88
C GLU A 58 -3.86 17.61 -4.36
N LEU A 59 -4.23 16.43 -4.87
CA LEU A 59 -4.73 16.27 -6.25
C LEU A 59 -5.94 17.15 -6.54
N PHE A 60 -6.80 17.37 -5.54
CA PHE A 60 -7.97 18.23 -5.68
C PHE A 60 -7.62 19.73 -5.73
N LYS A 61 -6.42 20.14 -5.30
CA LYS A 61 -5.95 21.54 -5.30
C LYS A 61 -5.49 22.03 -6.69
N LEU A 62 -5.32 21.14 -7.65
CA LEU A 62 -4.60 21.39 -8.91
C LEU A 62 -5.32 22.17 -10.03
N LYS A 63 -6.61 22.49 -9.88
CA LYS A 63 -7.54 23.13 -10.85
C LYS A 63 -8.48 22.18 -11.61
N ASN A 64 -9.64 22.75 -11.93
CA ASN A 64 -10.80 22.17 -12.61
C ASN A 64 -11.26 20.88 -11.96
N PHE A 65 -11.68 21.02 -10.69
CA PHE A 65 -12.67 20.11 -10.14
C PHE A 65 -13.70 19.85 -11.25
N PRO A 66 -14.08 18.60 -11.53
CA PRO A 66 -15.31 18.41 -12.27
C PRO A 66 -16.35 19.26 -11.51
N GLY A 67 -17.20 20.04 -12.20
CA GLY A 67 -18.18 20.91 -11.53
C GLY A 67 -19.23 20.16 -10.69
N ARG A 68 -18.90 18.94 -10.23
CA ARG A 68 -19.66 18.03 -9.40
C ARG A 68 -18.81 17.61 -8.19
N PRO A 69 -19.42 17.45 -7.00
CA PRO A 69 -18.78 16.82 -5.86
C PRO A 69 -18.34 15.38 -6.19
N VAL A 70 -17.23 14.94 -5.61
CA VAL A 70 -16.69 13.58 -5.77
C VAL A 70 -16.40 12.97 -4.40
N VAL A 71 -16.66 11.67 -4.26
CA VAL A 71 -16.23 10.90 -3.08
C VAL A 71 -14.74 10.57 -3.22
N PRO A 72 -13.86 10.92 -2.27
CA PRO A 72 -12.44 10.59 -2.36
C PRO A 72 -12.12 9.15 -1.93
N GLY A 73 -10.86 8.77 -2.07
CA GLY A 73 -10.33 7.46 -1.67
C GLY A 73 -10.13 6.54 -2.86
N ASN A 74 -8.98 6.65 -3.51
CA ASN A 74 -8.60 5.83 -4.67
C ASN A 74 -8.04 4.44 -4.26
N LYS A 75 -7.78 4.22 -2.97
CA LYS A 75 -7.21 2.97 -2.40
C LYS A 75 -8.28 2.13 -1.73
N THR A 76 -9.22 1.60 -2.52
CA THR A 76 -10.48 1.07 -1.98
C THR A 76 -10.64 -0.43 -2.14
N VAL A 77 -10.89 -1.12 -1.02
CA VAL A 77 -11.23 -2.54 -0.99
C VAL A 77 -12.67 -2.73 -0.52
N GLY A 78 -13.46 -3.42 -1.34
CA GLY A 78 -14.86 -3.74 -1.05
C GLY A 78 -15.14 -5.24 -1.05
N ARG A 79 -16.26 -5.64 -0.45
CA ARG A 79 -16.82 -6.98 -0.60
C ARG A 79 -17.97 -6.92 -1.59
N LEU A 80 -18.02 -7.86 -2.53
CA LEU A 80 -19.11 -7.98 -3.49
C LEU A 80 -20.46 -8.05 -2.75
N HIS A 81 -21.36 -7.10 -3.05
CA HIS A 81 -22.69 -7.01 -2.47
C HIS A 81 -23.75 -7.44 -3.48
N GLN A 82 -23.69 -6.89 -4.69
CA GLN A 82 -24.55 -7.23 -5.82
C GLN A 82 -23.70 -7.22 -7.10
N VAL A 83 -24.13 -7.98 -8.12
CA VAL A 83 -23.48 -8.03 -9.44
C VAL A 83 -24.52 -8.28 -10.52
N SER A 84 -24.36 -7.66 -11.71
CA SER A 84 -25.22 -7.93 -12.86
C SER A 84 -25.12 -9.42 -13.24
N PRO A 85 -26.21 -10.08 -13.66
CA PRO A 85 -26.19 -11.51 -14.00
C PRO A 85 -25.15 -11.89 -15.07
N GLN A 86 -24.83 -10.97 -15.97
CA GLN A 86 -23.88 -11.14 -17.07
C GLN A 86 -22.42 -11.07 -16.61
N ALA A 87 -22.14 -10.46 -15.46
CA ALA A 87 -20.77 -10.30 -14.96
C ALA A 87 -20.33 -11.56 -14.20
N ASN A 88 -19.23 -12.17 -14.64
CA ASN A 88 -18.70 -13.40 -14.07
C ASN A 88 -17.78 -13.12 -12.86
N LEU A 89 -18.37 -12.65 -11.75
CA LEU A 89 -17.64 -12.37 -10.52
C LEU A 89 -18.02 -13.32 -9.39
N GLN A 90 -17.00 -13.94 -8.82
CA GLN A 90 -17.16 -14.82 -7.67
C GLN A 90 -17.33 -14.03 -6.37
N PRO A 91 -18.13 -14.52 -5.39
CA PRO A 91 -18.20 -13.90 -4.07
C PRO A 91 -16.82 -13.68 -3.45
N GLY A 92 -16.58 -12.50 -2.87
CA GLY A 92 -15.29 -12.22 -2.23
C GLY A 92 -14.99 -10.74 -2.03
N LYS A 93 -13.73 -10.46 -1.70
CA LYS A 93 -13.19 -9.11 -1.58
C LYS A 93 -12.47 -8.73 -2.86
N TYR A 94 -12.56 -7.46 -3.22
CA TYR A 94 -12.02 -6.89 -4.44
C TYR A 94 -11.39 -5.54 -4.14
N LEU A 95 -10.19 -5.32 -4.67
CA LEU A 95 -9.59 -4.00 -4.81
C LEU A 95 -10.20 -3.34 -6.06
N ILE A 96 -10.65 -2.11 -5.92
CA ILE A 96 -11.03 -1.27 -7.07
C ILE A 96 -9.74 -0.70 -7.63
N PHE A 97 -9.38 -1.04 -8.87
CA PHE A 97 -8.24 -0.42 -9.52
C PHE A 97 -8.61 1.02 -9.91
N PRO A 98 -7.86 2.04 -9.48
CA PRO A 98 -8.36 3.41 -9.52
C PRO A 98 -8.43 3.99 -10.93
N TYR A 99 -7.50 3.60 -11.81
CA TYR A 99 -7.44 4.14 -13.18
C TYR A 99 -8.41 3.41 -14.10
N SER A 100 -9.21 4.18 -14.82
CA SER A 100 -10.22 3.69 -15.75
C SER A 100 -10.11 4.41 -17.10
N ASN A 101 -11.02 4.11 -18.03
CA ASN A 101 -11.14 4.79 -19.31
C ASN A 101 -12.61 4.99 -19.72
N CYS A 102 -12.84 5.73 -20.81
CA CYS A 102 -14.19 5.99 -21.35
C CYS A 102 -15.00 4.74 -21.65
N LEU A 103 -14.37 3.69 -22.17
CA LEU A 103 -15.05 2.45 -22.57
C LEU A 103 -15.61 1.74 -21.33
N LEU A 104 -14.79 1.60 -20.29
CA LEU A 104 -15.19 0.97 -19.02
C LEU A 104 -16.29 1.74 -18.30
N GLN A 105 -16.21 3.07 -18.34
CA GLN A 105 -17.21 3.92 -17.69
C GLN A 105 -18.48 4.08 -18.53
N GLN A 106 -18.53 3.47 -19.73
CA GLN A 106 -19.64 3.55 -20.67
C GLN A 106 -20.05 5.02 -20.88
N SER A 107 -19.03 5.86 -21.08
CA SER A 107 -19.24 7.29 -21.30
C SER A 107 -19.96 7.51 -22.62
N SER A 108 -20.90 8.46 -22.65
CA SER A 108 -21.57 8.87 -23.90
C SER A 108 -20.59 9.48 -24.91
N GLN A 109 -19.50 10.07 -24.41
CA GLN A 109 -18.40 10.57 -25.21
C GLN A 109 -17.19 9.65 -25.05
N ILE A 110 -16.74 9.06 -26.15
CA ILE A 110 -15.56 8.19 -26.22
C ILE A 110 -14.44 9.00 -26.88
N CYS A 111 -13.27 9.08 -26.25
CA CYS A 111 -12.12 9.78 -26.84
C CYS A 111 -11.51 8.97 -28.00
N GLU A 112 -10.74 9.61 -28.87
CA GLU A 112 -10.11 8.99 -30.05
C GLU A 112 -9.28 7.72 -29.71
N ASN A 113 -8.52 7.75 -28.62
CA ASN A 113 -7.71 6.59 -28.20
C ASN A 113 -8.59 5.41 -27.74
N CYS A 114 -9.64 5.66 -26.96
CA CYS A 114 -10.62 4.63 -26.59
C CYS A 114 -11.34 4.09 -27.84
N GLN A 115 -11.68 4.96 -28.79
CA GLN A 115 -12.36 4.59 -30.03
C GLN A 115 -11.47 3.67 -30.87
N TYR A 116 -10.19 4.01 -31.01
CA TYR A 116 -9.20 3.16 -31.67
C TYR A 116 -9.10 1.76 -31.03
N LEU A 117 -9.02 1.67 -29.70
CA LEU A 117 -8.97 0.38 -28.99
C LEU A 117 -10.23 -0.47 -29.23
N LYS A 118 -11.39 0.19 -29.34
CA LYS A 118 -12.68 -0.46 -29.64
C LYS A 118 -12.70 -0.98 -31.08
N ASP A 119 -12.33 -0.15 -32.05
CA ASP A 119 -12.40 -0.48 -33.48
C ASP A 119 -11.38 -1.55 -33.89
N THR A 120 -10.20 -1.54 -33.28
CA THR A 120 -9.16 -2.57 -33.48
C THR A 120 -9.40 -3.87 -32.70
N LYS A 121 -10.50 -3.96 -31.93
CA LYS A 121 -10.81 -5.11 -31.05
C LYS A 121 -9.68 -5.48 -30.08
N THR A 122 -8.91 -4.47 -29.63
CA THR A 122 -7.84 -4.61 -28.64
C THR A 122 -8.34 -4.37 -27.20
N TYR A 123 -9.65 -4.17 -27.05
CA TYR A 123 -10.40 -4.30 -25.80
C TYR A 123 -10.97 -5.73 -25.67
N PRO A 124 -10.88 -6.41 -24.51
CA PRO A 124 -10.47 -5.92 -23.19
C PRO A 124 -8.94 -5.88 -22.95
N LEU A 125 -8.53 -5.28 -21.81
CA LEU A 125 -7.14 -5.29 -21.37
C LEU A 125 -6.72 -6.72 -20.98
N SER A 126 -5.62 -7.16 -21.57
CA SER A 126 -4.98 -8.46 -21.33
C SER A 126 -3.48 -8.35 -21.61
N TYR A 127 -2.70 -9.37 -21.25
CA TYR A 127 -1.28 -9.42 -21.60
C TYR A 127 -1.02 -9.33 -23.11
N LYS A 128 -1.95 -9.81 -23.94
CA LYS A 128 -1.84 -9.75 -25.41
C LYS A 128 -2.10 -8.34 -25.95
N THR A 129 -2.87 -7.53 -25.22
CA THR A 129 -3.32 -6.21 -25.68
C THR A 129 -2.65 -5.06 -24.92
N ILE A 130 -1.84 -5.34 -23.90
CA ILE A 130 -1.25 -4.33 -23.01
C ILE A 130 -0.46 -3.25 -23.77
N GLN A 131 0.24 -3.61 -24.84
CA GLN A 131 1.03 -2.65 -25.63
C GLN A 131 0.13 -1.59 -26.28
N TYR A 132 -1.04 -1.97 -26.80
CA TYR A 132 -2.01 -1.01 -27.33
C TYR A 132 -2.56 -0.09 -26.23
N HIS A 133 -2.80 -0.60 -25.02
CA HIS A 133 -3.24 0.24 -23.89
C HIS A 133 -2.12 1.16 -23.37
N LYS A 134 -0.85 0.82 -23.61
CA LYS A 134 0.31 1.68 -23.30
C LYS A 134 0.43 2.84 -24.29
N GLU A 135 0.22 2.56 -25.57
CA GLU A 135 0.31 3.54 -26.66
C GLU A 135 -0.94 4.44 -26.74
N TYR A 136 -2.13 3.85 -26.66
CA TYR A 136 -3.42 4.54 -26.80
C TYR A 136 -4.10 4.74 -25.45
N GLN A 137 -3.46 5.49 -24.55
CA GLN A 137 -4.03 5.81 -23.24
C GLN A 137 -5.27 6.68 -23.37
N CYS A 138 -6.26 6.49 -22.49
CA CYS A 138 -7.46 7.31 -22.48
C CYS A 138 -7.11 8.79 -22.25
N LEU A 139 -7.64 9.67 -23.12
CA LEU A 139 -7.42 11.11 -23.00
C LEU A 139 -8.25 11.75 -21.88
N TYR A 140 -9.28 11.05 -21.41
CA TYR A 140 -10.06 11.47 -20.26
C TYR A 140 -9.45 10.90 -18.98
N SER A 141 -9.29 11.75 -17.96
CA SER A 141 -8.74 11.36 -16.66
C SER A 141 -9.81 10.71 -15.78
N TRP A 142 -10.21 9.47 -16.09
CA TRP A 142 -11.16 8.69 -15.28
C TRP A 142 -10.44 7.96 -14.14
N GLU A 143 -10.59 8.46 -12.91
CA GLU A 143 -9.91 7.93 -11.73
C GLU A 143 -10.84 7.90 -10.51
N TYR A 144 -11.05 6.71 -9.93
CA TYR A 144 -11.80 6.52 -8.69
C TYR A 144 -11.14 7.29 -7.55
N GLY A 145 -11.93 8.05 -6.80
CA GLY A 145 -11.44 8.90 -5.71
C GLY A 145 -10.96 10.27 -6.15
N LEU A 146 -11.03 10.61 -7.45
CA LEU A 146 -10.63 11.92 -7.97
C LEU A 146 -11.66 12.49 -8.96
N THR A 147 -11.98 11.76 -10.04
CA THR A 147 -12.99 12.14 -11.03
C THR A 147 -14.18 11.20 -11.07
N LEU A 148 -14.06 10.02 -10.45
CA LEU A 148 -15.11 9.05 -10.14
C LEU A 148 -15.23 8.88 -8.63
N ASP A 149 -16.39 8.47 -8.14
CA ASP A 149 -16.62 8.30 -6.70
C ASP A 149 -15.79 7.13 -6.12
N GLY A 150 -14.88 7.44 -5.20
CA GLY A 150 -13.96 6.53 -4.52
C GLY A 150 -14.55 5.83 -3.28
N GLY A 151 -13.71 5.48 -2.32
CA GLY A 151 -14.08 4.58 -1.23
C GLY A 151 -14.54 5.19 0.08
N MET A 152 -14.50 6.51 0.27
CA MET A 152 -15.00 7.14 1.51
C MET A 152 -16.54 7.18 1.53
N GLN A 153 -17.17 6.00 1.38
CA GLN A 153 -18.60 5.77 1.34
C GLN A 153 -18.92 4.31 1.68
N ASP A 154 -20.19 4.01 1.90
CA ASP A 154 -20.62 2.68 2.34
C ASP A 154 -20.62 1.63 1.23
N TYR A 155 -21.05 2.04 0.05
CA TYR A 155 -21.16 1.21 -1.13
C TYR A 155 -20.59 1.94 -2.33
N VAL A 156 -19.81 1.25 -3.16
CA VAL A 156 -19.28 1.81 -4.42
C VAL A 156 -19.86 1.00 -5.57
N LYS A 157 -20.41 1.69 -6.56
CA LYS A 157 -20.86 1.09 -7.81
C LYS A 157 -19.73 1.14 -8.83
N VAL A 158 -19.44 0.00 -9.47
CA VAL A 158 -18.32 -0.18 -10.39
C VAL A 158 -18.84 -0.71 -11.72
N LYS A 159 -18.54 0.00 -12.80
CA LYS A 159 -18.86 -0.41 -14.16
C LYS A 159 -17.77 -1.32 -14.73
N SER A 160 -18.18 -2.22 -15.64
CA SER A 160 -17.31 -3.22 -16.26
C SER A 160 -16.43 -3.94 -15.23
N PRO A 161 -17.03 -4.58 -14.22
CA PRO A 161 -16.33 -4.91 -12.98
C PRO A 161 -15.25 -6.00 -13.17
N GLU A 162 -15.31 -6.84 -14.22
CA GLU A 162 -14.22 -7.79 -14.54
C GLU A 162 -12.93 -7.10 -15.01
N GLN A 163 -13.07 -5.88 -15.52
CA GLN A 163 -11.97 -5.04 -16.02
C GLN A 163 -11.55 -3.97 -15.00
N SER A 164 -12.42 -3.62 -14.04
CA SER A 164 -12.13 -2.59 -13.02
C SER A 164 -11.72 -3.18 -11.66
N LEU A 165 -12.12 -4.41 -11.35
CA LEU A 165 -11.87 -5.02 -10.04
C LEU A 165 -10.71 -6.02 -10.09
N ILE A 166 -9.94 -6.09 -9.00
CA ILE A 166 -8.91 -7.10 -8.77
C ILE A 166 -9.32 -7.95 -7.57
N LYS A 167 -9.44 -9.28 -7.77
CA LYS A 167 -9.77 -10.20 -6.68
C LYS A 167 -8.67 -10.16 -5.62
N VAL A 168 -9.05 -9.97 -4.36
CA VAL A 168 -8.12 -9.98 -3.24
C VAL A 168 -7.96 -11.42 -2.71
N PRO A 169 -6.76 -12.02 -2.78
CA PRO A 169 -6.49 -13.32 -2.17
C PRO A 169 -6.80 -13.32 -0.66
N TYR A 170 -7.17 -14.47 -0.10
CA TYR A 170 -7.44 -14.56 1.35
C TYR A 170 -6.18 -14.43 2.22
N THR A 171 -5.02 -14.62 1.60
CA THR A 171 -3.68 -14.63 2.21
C THR A 171 -3.09 -13.23 2.43
N ILE A 172 -3.55 -12.22 1.70
CA ILE A 172 -3.03 -10.85 1.78
C ILE A 172 -3.80 -10.00 2.80
N SER A 173 -3.12 -9.06 3.44
CA SER A 173 -3.72 -8.02 4.26
C SER A 173 -4.51 -7.03 3.38
N LEU A 174 -5.63 -6.50 3.89
CA LEU A 174 -6.35 -5.46 3.15
C LEU A 174 -5.55 -4.15 3.09
N HIS A 175 -4.72 -3.89 4.11
CA HIS A 175 -3.86 -2.71 4.16
C HIS A 175 -2.81 -2.74 3.04
N ASP A 176 -2.21 -3.91 2.77
CA ASP A 176 -1.31 -4.08 1.62
C ASP A 176 -2.03 -3.76 0.30
N CYS A 177 -3.26 -4.25 0.12
CA CYS A 177 -4.04 -3.93 -1.09
C CYS A 177 -4.32 -2.44 -1.22
N CYS A 178 -4.55 -1.72 -0.12
CA CYS A 178 -4.76 -0.28 -0.15
C CYS A 178 -3.50 0.48 -0.56
N PHE A 179 -2.33 0.17 0.02
CA PHE A 179 -1.12 0.96 -0.18
C PHE A 179 -0.19 0.45 -1.30
N ILE A 180 -0.55 -0.65 -1.98
CA ILE A 180 0.21 -1.16 -3.13
C ILE A 180 0.40 -0.12 -4.24
N LEU A 181 -0.54 0.82 -4.35
CA LEU A 181 -0.59 1.86 -5.39
C LEU A 181 0.42 3.01 -5.14
N ASP A 182 0.97 3.14 -3.93
CA ASP A 182 1.75 4.32 -3.53
C ASP A 182 3.20 4.28 -4.00
N LEU A 183 3.92 3.19 -3.72
CA LEU A 183 5.35 3.04 -4.05
C LEU A 183 5.64 1.76 -4.83
N ALA A 184 5.11 0.64 -4.33
CA ALA A 184 5.42 -0.69 -4.85
C ALA A 184 4.94 -0.87 -6.30
N LEU A 185 3.69 -0.54 -6.62
CA LEU A 185 3.17 -0.66 -7.98
C LEU A 185 3.85 0.31 -8.97
N PRO A 186 4.03 1.61 -8.66
CA PRO A 186 4.78 2.50 -9.55
C PRO A 186 6.18 1.98 -9.90
N LEU A 187 6.95 1.54 -8.90
CA LEU A 187 8.28 0.97 -9.15
C LEU A 187 8.19 -0.31 -9.98
N TYR A 188 7.29 -1.21 -9.63
CA TYR A 188 7.11 -2.49 -10.30
C TYR A 188 6.76 -2.30 -11.77
N SER A 189 5.79 -1.44 -12.05
CA SER A 189 5.36 -1.15 -13.42
C SER A 189 6.47 -0.51 -14.25
N PHE A 190 7.22 0.42 -13.65
CA PHE A 190 8.35 1.07 -14.31
C PHE A 190 9.46 0.07 -14.67
N LEU A 191 9.90 -0.75 -13.71
CA LEU A 191 10.95 -1.75 -13.95
C LEU A 191 10.53 -2.79 -15.00
N LYS A 192 9.25 -3.18 -15.00
CA LYS A 192 8.71 -4.09 -16.00
C LYS A 192 8.65 -3.47 -17.40
N ASP A 193 8.34 -2.17 -17.49
CA ASP A 193 8.23 -1.44 -18.76
C ASP A 193 9.57 -1.25 -19.47
N ILE A 194 10.68 -1.20 -18.73
CA ILE A 194 12.03 -0.93 -19.27
C ILE A 194 12.74 -2.19 -19.77
N ASN A 195 12.14 -3.37 -19.55
CA ASN A 195 12.68 -4.69 -19.87
C ASN A 195 13.99 -4.96 -19.09
N THR A 196 14.01 -6.02 -18.26
CA THR A 196 15.13 -6.31 -17.36
C THR A 196 16.44 -6.64 -18.05
N SER A 197 16.48 -6.71 -19.38
CA SER A 197 17.70 -6.89 -20.18
C SER A 197 18.78 -5.85 -19.87
N ILE A 198 18.40 -4.63 -19.45
CA ILE A 198 19.35 -3.62 -18.96
C ILE A 198 20.17 -4.15 -17.77
N PHE A 199 19.53 -4.89 -16.86
CA PHE A 199 20.15 -5.42 -15.64
C PHE A 199 20.74 -6.82 -15.81
N GLU A 200 20.41 -7.52 -16.91
CA GLU A 200 20.89 -8.88 -17.21
C GLU A 200 22.19 -8.88 -18.04
N GLU A 201 22.41 -7.89 -18.91
CA GLU A 201 23.62 -7.81 -19.76
C GLU A 201 24.88 -7.25 -19.03
N SER A 202 24.76 -6.78 -17.79
CA SER A 202 25.86 -6.14 -17.04
C SER A 202 26.61 -7.07 -16.08
N VAL A 203 26.39 -8.39 -16.17
CA VAL A 203 26.97 -9.39 -15.24
C VAL A 203 28.40 -9.83 -15.64
N GLU A 204 28.85 -9.55 -16.86
CA GLU A 204 30.18 -9.96 -17.32
C GLU A 204 31.12 -8.73 -17.46
N ASP A 205 32.06 -8.62 -16.52
CA ASP A 205 33.38 -7.99 -16.67
C ASP A 205 33.59 -6.45 -16.61
N SER A 206 32.71 -5.65 -15.98
CA SER A 206 33.12 -4.29 -15.60
C SER A 206 32.89 -3.96 -14.11
N ASN A 207 33.93 -3.41 -13.48
CA ASN A 207 33.89 -2.84 -12.12
C ASN A 207 32.88 -1.67 -11.97
N ASP A 208 32.26 -1.24 -13.07
CA ASP A 208 31.14 -0.27 -13.11
C ASP A 208 29.81 -1.02 -13.09
N SER A 209 29.51 -1.69 -11.97
CA SER A 209 28.17 -2.21 -11.72
C SER A 209 27.14 -1.07 -11.83
N GLU A 210 26.03 -1.28 -12.52
CA GLU A 210 24.96 -0.30 -12.64
C GLU A 210 24.36 0.05 -11.26
N LYS A 211 24.76 1.17 -10.68
CA LYS A 211 24.28 1.59 -9.36
C LYS A 211 22.96 2.35 -9.50
N ILE A 212 22.03 2.02 -8.60
CA ILE A 212 20.70 2.63 -8.47
C ILE A 212 20.65 3.43 -7.17
N LEU A 213 20.29 4.69 -7.26
CA LEU A 213 19.93 5.53 -6.11
C LEU A 213 18.42 5.55 -5.97
N ILE A 214 17.89 5.30 -4.77
CA ILE A 214 16.46 5.42 -4.47
C ILE A 214 16.29 6.42 -3.34
N ILE A 215 15.45 7.44 -3.53
CA ILE A 215 15.18 8.48 -2.53
C ILE A 215 13.72 8.39 -2.07
N LEU A 216 13.52 8.04 -0.80
CA LEU A 216 12.24 7.88 -0.12
C LEU A 216 11.93 9.07 0.80
N ASN A 217 10.71 9.14 1.35
CA ASN A 217 10.39 10.14 2.37
C ASN A 217 10.95 9.71 3.73
N ASP A 218 10.80 8.43 4.07
CA ASP A 218 11.26 7.84 5.32
C ASP A 218 11.60 6.36 5.09
N CYS A 219 12.89 6.01 5.15
CA CYS A 219 13.33 4.64 4.90
C CYS A 219 12.84 3.66 5.97
N THR A 220 12.66 4.12 7.21
CA THR A 220 12.22 3.25 8.32
C THR A 220 10.79 2.74 8.11
N LYS A 221 10.01 3.50 7.33
CA LYS A 221 8.61 3.21 7.01
C LYS A 221 8.47 2.59 5.62
N GLU A 222 9.10 3.17 4.61
CA GLU A 222 8.79 2.92 3.20
C GLU A 222 9.70 1.89 2.52
N ALA A 223 10.82 1.50 3.12
CA ALA A 223 11.81 0.64 2.45
C ALA A 223 11.24 -0.73 2.04
N ASN A 224 10.33 -1.30 2.84
CA ASN A 224 9.71 -2.59 2.52
C ASN A 224 8.96 -2.57 1.19
N ASP A 225 8.26 -1.48 0.87
CA ASP A 225 7.51 -1.32 -0.38
C ASP A 225 8.43 -1.51 -1.61
N ILE A 226 9.66 -1.01 -1.50
CA ILE A 226 10.68 -1.06 -2.54
C ILE A 226 11.38 -2.43 -2.56
N LEU A 227 11.79 -2.93 -1.41
CA LEU A 227 12.56 -4.17 -1.30
C LEU A 227 11.81 -5.40 -1.83
N ILE A 228 10.48 -5.43 -1.69
CA ILE A 228 9.64 -6.49 -2.28
C ILE A 228 9.79 -6.52 -3.80
N VAL A 229 9.76 -5.34 -4.42
CA VAL A 229 9.86 -5.19 -5.88
C VAL A 229 11.27 -5.54 -6.35
N LEU A 230 12.31 -4.99 -5.71
CA LEU A 230 13.70 -5.29 -6.05
C LEU A 230 14.00 -6.79 -5.95
N LYS A 231 13.52 -7.45 -4.90
CA LYS A 231 13.65 -8.90 -4.73
C LYS A 231 12.99 -9.67 -5.87
N HIS A 232 11.79 -9.26 -6.29
CA HIS A 232 11.07 -9.93 -7.38
C HIS A 232 11.84 -9.85 -8.71
N PHE A 233 12.47 -8.72 -9.00
CA PHE A 233 13.30 -8.54 -10.20
C PHE A 233 14.75 -9.03 -10.02
N ASN A 234 15.07 -9.72 -8.93
CA ASN A 234 16.42 -10.19 -8.59
C ASN A 234 17.50 -9.08 -8.60
N ILE A 235 17.12 -7.83 -8.33
CA ILE A 235 18.07 -6.72 -8.27
C ILE A 235 18.86 -6.83 -6.96
N SER A 236 20.18 -6.98 -7.08
CA SER A 236 21.07 -7.14 -5.93
C SER A 236 21.13 -5.85 -5.09
N GLN A 237 20.96 -5.99 -3.77
CA GLN A 237 21.04 -4.87 -2.84
C GLN A 237 22.40 -4.16 -2.87
N LYS A 238 23.49 -4.86 -3.27
CA LYS A 238 24.83 -4.25 -3.39
C LYS A 238 24.89 -3.15 -4.46
N HIS A 239 23.97 -3.16 -5.42
CA HIS A 239 23.86 -2.16 -6.48
C HIS A 239 22.88 -1.03 -6.13
N VAL A 240 22.16 -1.14 -5.01
CA VAL A 240 21.11 -0.20 -4.65
C VAL A 240 21.51 0.59 -3.40
N LYS A 241 21.47 1.91 -3.49
CA LYS A 241 21.58 2.80 -2.33
C LYS A 241 20.24 3.46 -2.08
N ILE A 242 19.69 3.31 -0.88
CA ILE A 242 18.43 3.94 -0.47
C ILE A 242 18.73 5.06 0.51
N LEU A 243 18.13 6.23 0.29
CA LEU A 243 18.20 7.39 1.17
C LEU A 243 16.79 7.89 1.51
N ASP A 244 16.67 8.64 2.59
CA ASP A 244 15.49 9.43 2.90
C ASP A 244 15.82 10.90 3.16
N SER A 245 14.77 11.71 3.38
CA SER A 245 14.89 13.14 3.64
C SER A 245 15.74 13.44 4.88
N SER A 246 15.61 12.66 5.94
CA SER A 246 16.35 12.90 7.19
C SER A 246 17.86 12.74 6.99
N LEU A 247 18.28 11.69 6.27
CA LEU A 247 19.68 11.47 5.94
C LEU A 247 20.17 12.54 4.96
N LEU A 248 19.36 12.92 3.98
CA LEU A 248 19.69 13.94 2.99
C LEU A 248 19.98 15.32 3.62
N GLU A 249 19.19 15.72 4.61
CA GLU A 249 19.34 16.96 5.37
C GLU A 249 20.63 16.96 6.21
N SER A 250 21.03 15.79 6.71
CA SER A 250 22.26 15.65 7.52
C SER A 250 23.56 15.71 6.69
N LEU A 251 23.48 15.49 5.37
CA LEU A 251 24.66 15.45 4.49
C LEU A 251 25.15 16.85 4.13
N LYS A 252 26.42 17.14 4.41
CA LYS A 252 27.07 18.37 3.94
C LYS A 252 27.27 18.33 2.44
N HIS A 253 27.32 19.50 1.80
CA HIS A 253 27.52 19.61 0.35
C HIS A 253 28.78 18.87 -0.15
N ALA A 254 29.90 18.99 0.57
CA ALA A 254 31.13 18.28 0.22
C ALA A 254 30.98 16.75 0.25
N ASP A 255 30.18 16.22 1.18
CA ASP A 255 29.90 14.80 1.27
C ASP A 255 28.95 14.33 0.15
N LYS A 256 27.97 15.18 -0.23
CA LYS A 256 27.09 14.91 -1.38
C LYS A 256 27.90 14.73 -2.67
N ALA A 257 28.78 15.68 -2.97
CA ALA A 257 29.67 15.59 -4.14
C ALA A 257 30.55 14.33 -4.07
N ARG A 258 31.30 14.18 -2.97
CA ARG A 258 32.23 13.04 -2.81
C ARG A 258 31.55 11.68 -2.91
N GLN A 259 30.33 11.52 -2.38
CA GLN A 259 29.67 10.23 -2.29
C GLN A 259 28.75 9.90 -3.46
N TYR A 260 28.18 10.89 -4.15
CA TYR A 260 27.10 10.65 -5.10
C TYR A 260 27.38 11.14 -6.51
N GLU A 261 28.21 12.17 -6.70
CA GLU A 261 28.44 12.80 -8.01
C GLU A 261 28.81 11.79 -9.09
N SER A 262 27.97 11.71 -10.12
CA SER A 262 28.11 10.81 -11.28
C SER A 262 28.33 9.32 -10.95
N LYS A 263 27.92 8.86 -9.76
CA LYS A 263 28.19 7.47 -9.32
C LYS A 263 27.07 6.50 -9.64
N PHE A 264 25.94 6.98 -10.13
CA PHE A 264 24.74 6.19 -10.35
C PHE A 264 24.31 6.27 -11.81
N LYS A 265 23.79 5.15 -12.32
CA LYS A 265 23.16 5.09 -13.64
C LYS A 265 21.68 5.47 -13.57
N TYR A 266 21.03 5.10 -12.47
CA TYR A 266 19.61 5.32 -12.22
C TYR A 266 19.39 6.07 -10.91
N SER A 267 18.49 7.04 -10.92
CA SER A 267 18.01 7.74 -9.73
C SER A 267 16.48 7.71 -9.69
N PHE A 268 15.91 7.01 -8.71
CA PHE A 268 14.48 6.81 -8.52
C PHE A 268 13.97 7.64 -7.33
N LEU A 269 13.19 8.67 -7.60
CA LEU A 269 12.76 9.66 -6.61
C LEU A 269 11.28 9.50 -6.29
N PHE A 270 10.99 9.00 -5.09
CA PHE A 270 9.65 8.99 -4.50
C PHE A 270 9.40 10.18 -3.57
N ASN A 271 10.48 10.73 -3.02
CA ASN A 271 10.50 12.08 -2.48
C ASN A 271 10.97 13.04 -3.57
N THR A 272 10.14 14.01 -3.90
CA THR A 272 10.41 15.01 -4.95
C THR A 272 10.56 16.42 -4.36
N SER A 273 11.08 16.52 -3.14
CA SER A 273 11.53 17.80 -2.60
C SER A 273 12.66 18.37 -3.46
N LYS A 274 12.91 19.67 -3.32
CA LYS A 274 13.98 20.35 -4.06
C LYS A 274 15.34 19.66 -3.83
N ASP A 275 15.69 19.40 -2.57
CA ASP A 275 16.96 18.76 -2.20
C ASP A 275 17.09 17.34 -2.78
N SER A 276 15.98 16.58 -2.82
CA SER A 276 15.97 15.24 -3.39
C SER A 276 16.20 15.27 -4.90
N VAL A 277 15.57 16.23 -5.60
CA VAL A 277 15.78 16.45 -7.04
C VAL A 277 17.23 16.87 -7.30
N GLU A 278 17.77 17.82 -6.55
CA GLU A 278 19.16 18.27 -6.69
C GLU A 278 20.17 17.14 -6.50
N LEU A 279 20.03 16.35 -5.41
CA LEU A 279 20.90 15.18 -5.21
C LEU A 279 20.69 14.13 -6.29
N GLY A 280 19.44 13.87 -6.65
CA GLY A 280 19.08 12.93 -7.70
C GLY A 280 19.77 13.27 -9.01
N THR A 281 19.82 14.57 -9.37
CA THR A 281 20.48 15.07 -10.58
C THR A 281 21.98 14.91 -10.47
N LEU A 282 22.57 15.37 -9.37
CA LEU A 282 24.01 15.23 -9.10
C LEU A 282 24.48 13.77 -9.21
N ALA A 283 23.64 12.83 -8.77
CA ALA A 283 23.98 11.42 -8.74
C ALA A 283 24.15 10.77 -10.12
N VAL A 284 23.43 11.28 -11.13
CA VAL A 284 23.37 10.70 -12.50
C VAL A 284 23.92 11.63 -13.58
N SER A 285 24.14 12.91 -13.28
CA SER A 285 24.67 13.87 -14.24
C SER A 285 26.19 13.72 -14.39
N THR A 286 26.66 13.81 -15.63
CA THR A 286 28.10 13.86 -15.98
C THR A 286 28.49 15.21 -16.63
N GLY A 287 27.50 16.04 -16.97
CA GLY A 287 27.67 17.29 -17.70
C GLY A 287 27.90 17.10 -19.21
N LEU A 288 27.89 15.86 -19.72
CA LEU A 288 28.19 15.55 -21.11
C LEU A 288 26.93 15.05 -21.85
N GLU A 289 26.41 15.83 -22.79
CA GLU A 289 25.18 15.50 -23.55
C GLU A 289 25.22 14.12 -24.22
N ALA A 290 26.41 13.69 -24.67
CA ALA A 290 26.63 12.37 -25.26
C ALA A 290 26.26 11.20 -24.31
N THR A 291 26.07 11.44 -23.02
CA THR A 291 25.72 10.40 -22.04
C THR A 291 24.22 10.25 -21.78
N LYS A 292 23.37 11.08 -22.40
CA LYS A 292 21.93 11.16 -22.14
C LYS A 292 21.21 9.81 -22.12
N SER A 293 21.57 8.90 -23.02
CA SER A 293 20.94 7.59 -23.16
C SER A 293 21.32 6.59 -22.05
N ARG A 294 22.35 6.88 -21.25
CA ARG A 294 22.88 5.97 -20.23
C ARG A 294 22.39 6.31 -18.83
N TYR A 295 22.10 7.58 -18.55
CA TYR A 295 21.79 8.09 -17.23
C TYR A 295 20.34 8.52 -17.13
N HIS A 296 19.64 7.99 -16.13
CA HIS A 296 18.20 8.15 -16.01
C HIS A 296 17.80 8.66 -14.62
N MET A 297 17.01 9.72 -14.61
CA MET A 297 16.27 10.16 -13.44
C MET A 297 14.79 9.85 -13.63
N VAL A 298 14.18 9.25 -12.61
CA VAL A 298 12.76 8.88 -12.62
C VAL A 298 12.07 9.51 -11.43
N LEU A 299 11.07 10.34 -11.73
CA LEU A 299 10.26 11.05 -10.75
C LEU A 299 8.93 10.32 -10.61
N PHE A 300 8.65 9.80 -9.41
CA PHE A 300 7.38 9.16 -9.07
C PHE A 300 6.43 10.19 -8.43
N ASP A 301 6.12 11.27 -9.15
CA ASP A 301 5.38 12.44 -8.65
C ASP A 301 3.89 12.44 -9.02
N GLN A 302 3.32 11.28 -9.37
CA GLN A 302 1.92 11.13 -9.77
C GLN A 302 0.89 11.72 -8.79
N TYR A 303 1.25 11.82 -7.51
CA TYR A 303 0.43 12.42 -6.44
C TYR A 303 1.07 13.68 -5.83
N SER A 304 2.06 14.27 -6.50
CA SER A 304 2.70 15.54 -6.11
C SER A 304 2.67 16.53 -7.28
N PRO A 305 1.52 17.16 -7.52
CA PRO A 305 1.40 18.04 -8.67
C PRO A 305 2.24 19.29 -8.65
N LYS A 306 2.49 19.82 -7.44
CA LYS A 306 3.39 20.95 -7.24
C LYS A 306 4.80 20.58 -7.71
N SER A 307 5.24 19.36 -7.42
CA SER A 307 6.50 18.83 -7.94
C SER A 307 6.48 18.78 -9.47
N LEU A 308 5.44 18.20 -10.08
CA LEU A 308 5.34 18.10 -11.53
C LEU A 308 5.48 19.47 -12.22
N LEU A 309 4.84 20.51 -11.67
CA LEU A 309 4.94 21.87 -12.19
C LEU A 309 6.35 22.47 -12.05
N HIS A 310 7.00 22.28 -10.89
CA HIS A 310 8.35 22.79 -10.65
C HIS A 310 9.40 22.07 -11.50
N ASN A 311 9.20 20.78 -11.72
CA ASN A 311 10.18 19.88 -12.31
C ASN A 311 10.00 19.68 -13.82
N LYS A 312 8.95 20.27 -14.42
CA LYS A 312 8.61 20.12 -15.85
C LYS A 312 9.75 20.45 -16.82
N ASN A 313 10.69 21.31 -16.42
CA ASN A 313 11.80 21.75 -17.26
C ASN A 313 13.14 21.08 -16.93
N LEU A 314 13.17 20.08 -16.04
CA LEU A 314 14.43 19.44 -15.63
C LEU A 314 15.21 18.82 -16.79
N ASP A 315 14.53 18.17 -17.74
CA ASP A 315 15.17 17.59 -18.94
C ASP A 315 15.83 18.65 -19.83
N LYS A 316 15.31 19.89 -19.84
CA LYS A 316 15.92 21.01 -20.57
C LYS A 316 17.13 21.59 -19.84
N GLN A 317 17.13 21.51 -18.51
CA GLN A 317 18.21 22.03 -17.67
C GLN A 317 19.40 21.06 -17.59
N ASN A 318 19.17 19.77 -17.84
CA ASN A 318 20.18 18.71 -17.71
C ASN A 318 20.19 17.87 -19.01
N PRO A 319 20.86 18.34 -20.08
CA PRO A 319 20.82 17.69 -21.39
C PRO A 319 21.55 16.34 -21.41
N ASP A 320 22.35 16.03 -20.40
CA ASP A 320 23.16 14.83 -20.26
C ASP A 320 22.45 13.66 -19.57
N ILE A 321 21.19 13.85 -19.13
CA ILE A 321 20.38 12.83 -18.46
C ILE A 321 18.99 12.72 -19.10
N THR A 322 18.40 11.53 -19.01
CA THR A 322 17.00 11.32 -19.38
C THR A 322 16.11 11.45 -18.14
N VAL A 323 15.24 12.46 -18.09
CA VAL A 323 14.28 12.67 -17.00
C VAL A 323 12.91 12.10 -17.38
N THR A 324 12.40 11.17 -16.57
CA THR A 324 11.10 10.50 -16.77
C THR A 324 10.17 10.81 -15.61
N HIS A 325 8.99 11.36 -15.87
CA HIS A 325 7.91 11.46 -14.88
C HIS A 325 6.99 10.25 -15.04
N PHE A 326 7.04 9.33 -14.08
CA PHE A 326 6.27 8.10 -14.14
C PHE A 326 4.87 8.27 -13.53
N LYS A 327 3.85 7.85 -14.26
CA LYS A 327 2.45 7.87 -13.82
C LYS A 327 1.78 6.55 -14.16
N LEU A 328 1.08 5.98 -13.18
CA LEU A 328 0.23 4.82 -13.39
C LEU A 328 -0.95 5.14 -14.31
N SER A 329 -1.35 4.17 -15.12
CA SER A 329 -2.55 4.23 -15.96
C SER A 329 -3.32 2.91 -15.93
N TYR A 330 -4.37 2.81 -16.74
CA TYR A 330 -5.23 1.61 -16.78
C TYR A 330 -4.44 0.33 -17.10
N LYS A 331 -3.38 0.41 -17.92
CA LYS A 331 -2.54 -0.76 -18.28
C LYS A 331 -1.94 -1.45 -17.04
N ASP A 332 -1.64 -0.66 -16.01
CA ASP A 332 -0.92 -1.13 -14.82
C ASP A 332 -1.80 -1.97 -13.90
N ARG A 333 -3.08 -2.15 -14.24
CA ARG A 333 -3.97 -3.09 -13.57
C ARG A 333 -3.40 -4.50 -13.55
N LEU A 334 -2.85 -4.97 -14.69
CA LEU A 334 -2.27 -6.32 -14.78
C LEU A 334 -1.04 -6.47 -13.89
N ASN A 335 -0.22 -5.42 -13.82
CA ASN A 335 0.94 -5.36 -12.92
C ASN A 335 0.50 -5.39 -11.45
N CYS A 336 -0.61 -4.72 -11.12
CA CYS A 336 -1.18 -4.76 -9.77
C CYS A 336 -1.68 -6.17 -9.40
N VAL A 337 -2.29 -6.90 -10.34
CA VAL A 337 -2.71 -8.29 -10.13
C VAL A 337 -1.50 -9.17 -9.79
N GLU A 338 -0.41 -9.05 -10.56
CA GLU A 338 0.82 -9.79 -10.31
C GLU A 338 1.45 -9.44 -8.97
N LEU A 339 1.56 -8.16 -8.64
CA LEU A 339 2.16 -7.72 -7.38
C LEU A 339 1.36 -8.18 -6.15
N ILE A 340 0.02 -8.19 -6.22
CA ILE A 340 -0.82 -8.79 -5.18
C ILE A 340 -0.54 -10.29 -5.03
N ASN A 341 -0.34 -11.00 -6.15
CA ASN A 341 -0.02 -12.42 -6.11
C ASN A 341 1.37 -12.69 -5.52
N ILE A 342 2.36 -11.84 -5.81
CA ILE A 342 3.70 -11.91 -5.21
C ILE A 342 3.62 -11.75 -3.68
N ILE A 343 2.93 -10.73 -3.19
CA ILE A 343 2.75 -10.50 -1.74
C ILE A 343 1.96 -11.66 -1.09
N SER A 344 0.95 -12.17 -1.78
CA SER A 344 0.20 -13.37 -1.35
C SER A 344 1.12 -14.59 -1.18
N GLN A 345 2.03 -14.84 -2.11
CA GLN A 345 3.00 -15.93 -2.04
C GLN A 345 4.00 -15.75 -0.89
N LEU A 346 4.50 -14.53 -0.66
CA LEU A 346 5.35 -14.22 0.48
C LEU A 346 4.67 -14.57 1.81
N ASN A 347 3.37 -14.25 1.92
CA ASN A 347 2.56 -14.62 3.08
C ASN A 347 2.38 -16.14 3.24
N LEU A 348 2.27 -16.90 2.14
CA LEU A 348 2.19 -18.36 2.19
C LEU A 348 3.50 -19.00 2.65
N VAL A 349 4.63 -18.56 2.11
CA VAL A 349 5.97 -19.07 2.50
C VAL A 349 6.24 -18.78 3.98
N THR A 350 5.95 -17.57 4.43
CA THR A 350 6.13 -17.18 5.85
C THR A 350 5.29 -18.06 6.78
N ARG A 351 4.07 -18.44 6.38
CA ARG A 351 3.21 -19.35 7.14
C ARG A 351 3.77 -20.76 7.22
N ALA A 352 4.27 -21.31 6.09
CA ALA A 352 4.86 -22.64 6.06
C ALA A 352 6.06 -22.73 7.03
N ASN A 353 6.92 -21.71 7.03
CA ASN A 353 8.09 -21.66 7.90
C ASN A 353 7.71 -21.56 9.40
N SER A 354 6.66 -20.81 9.74
CA SER A 354 6.18 -20.68 11.13
C SER A 354 5.53 -21.96 11.67
N ASN A 355 4.93 -22.80 10.83
CA ASN A 355 4.30 -24.05 11.27
C ASN A 355 5.34 -25.15 11.53
N ASN A 356 6.44 -25.16 10.76
CA ASN A 356 7.52 -26.15 10.93
C ASN A 356 8.30 -25.98 12.25
N THR A 357 8.37 -24.75 12.77
CA THR A 357 9.06 -24.47 14.06
C THR A 357 8.26 -24.91 15.28
N HIS A 358 6.93 -25.01 15.19
CA HIS A 358 6.11 -25.47 16.32
C HIS A 358 5.98 -27.00 16.40
N ASN A 359 6.15 -27.74 15.31
CA ASN A 359 6.07 -29.21 15.33
C ASN A 359 7.38 -29.90 15.75
N LYS A 360 8.53 -29.21 15.76
CA LYS A 360 9.81 -29.82 16.17
C LYS A 360 10.03 -29.93 17.68
N ASN A 361 9.16 -29.35 18.51
CA ASN A 361 9.31 -29.39 19.97
C ASN A 361 8.46 -30.47 20.67
N ASN A 362 7.77 -31.34 19.93
CA ASN A 362 6.89 -32.38 20.49
C ASN A 362 7.25 -33.81 20.06
N SER A 363 8.51 -34.11 19.78
CA SER A 363 8.95 -35.48 19.47
C SER A 363 10.28 -35.82 20.14
N THR A 364 10.27 -35.93 21.46
CA THR A 364 11.19 -36.74 22.26
C THR A 364 10.41 -37.28 23.46
N ASP A 365 9.63 -38.34 23.23
CA ASP A 365 9.18 -39.27 24.25
C ASP A 365 9.55 -40.67 23.75
N GLU A 366 10.77 -41.11 24.09
CA GLU A 366 11.10 -42.51 24.27
C GLU A 366 11.52 -42.70 25.74
N ASP A 367 10.75 -43.53 26.43
CA ASP A 367 10.99 -44.31 27.64
C ASP A 367 12.25 -44.03 28.50
N SER A 368 12.04 -43.65 29.76
CA SER A 368 12.36 -44.50 30.93
C SER A 368 12.16 -43.78 32.27
N ASN A 369 11.56 -44.52 33.21
CA ASN A 369 11.44 -44.19 34.63
C ASN A 369 12.81 -43.93 35.27
N ILE A 370 12.96 -42.85 36.05
CA ILE A 370 13.70 -42.78 37.32
C ILE A 370 13.18 -41.59 38.13
N ILE A 371 12.89 -41.88 39.39
CA ILE A 371 12.56 -40.97 40.49
C ILE A 371 13.84 -40.28 40.95
N ASP A 372 13.90 -38.93 41.03
CA ASP A 372 14.48 -38.23 42.19
C ASP A 372 14.29 -36.70 42.15
N ASP A 373 14.44 -36.13 43.34
CA ASP A 373 13.99 -34.85 43.86
C ASP A 373 14.60 -33.54 43.31
N SER A 374 13.77 -32.50 43.45
CA SER A 374 14.10 -31.09 43.76
C SER A 374 13.99 -30.02 42.65
N PRO A 375 13.55 -28.80 43.02
CA PRO A 375 13.09 -27.77 42.09
C PRO A 375 14.10 -26.63 41.96
N LEU A 376 14.41 -26.13 40.75
CA LEU A 376 14.94 -24.78 40.56
C LEU A 376 14.95 -24.33 39.09
N GLN A 377 14.48 -23.08 38.94
CA GLN A 377 14.94 -22.06 38.00
C GLN A 377 14.75 -22.22 36.49
N GLY A 378 14.03 -21.23 35.94
CA GLY A 378 13.81 -21.03 34.53
C GLY A 378 15.09 -20.78 33.73
N GLY A 379 15.19 -21.48 32.60
CA GLY A 379 16.16 -21.26 31.54
C GLY A 379 15.51 -20.65 30.28
N PRO A 380 16.33 -20.13 29.36
CA PRO A 380 15.99 -19.01 28.48
C PRO A 380 15.24 -19.41 27.21
N ARG A 381 14.57 -18.41 26.62
CA ARG A 381 14.04 -18.43 25.25
C ARG A 381 15.10 -18.95 24.27
N PRO A 382 14.75 -19.86 23.32
CA PRO A 382 15.65 -20.21 22.25
C PRO A 382 15.81 -19.03 21.29
N SER A 383 17.05 -18.57 21.17
CA SER A 383 17.55 -17.77 20.06
C SER A 383 17.42 -18.55 18.77
N VAL A 384 16.64 -18.03 17.82
CA VAL A 384 16.56 -18.57 16.46
C VAL A 384 17.89 -18.27 15.75
N THR A 385 18.57 -19.34 15.33
CA THR A 385 19.83 -19.30 14.59
C THR A 385 19.64 -18.73 13.19
N SER A 386 20.57 -17.85 12.84
CA SER A 386 20.86 -17.24 11.56
C SER A 386 20.89 -18.24 10.38
N ILE A 387 20.33 -17.80 9.25
CA ILE A 387 20.61 -18.36 7.93
C ILE A 387 21.77 -17.55 7.33
N ASP A 388 22.76 -18.27 6.82
CA ASP A 388 24.03 -17.74 6.33
C ASP A 388 23.87 -16.64 5.28
N THR A 389 24.52 -15.50 5.51
CA THR A 389 24.79 -14.48 4.50
C THR A 389 26.30 -14.32 4.41
N SER A 390 26.85 -14.58 3.23
CA SER A 390 28.27 -14.47 2.92
C SER A 390 28.75 -13.02 3.08
N THR A 391 29.62 -12.84 4.07
CA THR A 391 30.69 -11.84 4.25
C THR A 391 30.76 -10.68 3.22
N SER A 392 30.57 -9.45 3.71
CA SER A 392 31.45 -8.34 3.37
C SER A 392 31.71 -7.48 4.60
N SER A 393 32.99 -7.18 4.79
CA SER A 393 33.64 -6.66 5.98
C SER A 393 33.36 -5.18 6.25
N LEU A 394 33.01 -4.85 7.49
CA LEU A 394 33.22 -3.52 8.06
C LEU A 394 34.12 -3.65 9.29
N SER A 395 35.30 -3.05 9.19
CA SER A 395 36.33 -3.02 10.22
C SER A 395 36.42 -1.63 10.87
N ALA A 396 36.80 -1.68 12.15
CA ALA A 396 37.28 -0.63 13.06
C ALA A 396 36.19 0.22 13.75
N SER A 397 36.22 0.46 15.07
CA SER A 397 37.17 0.08 16.13
C SER A 397 36.53 0.35 17.50
N SER A 398 36.90 -0.47 18.46
CA SER A 398 36.59 -0.43 19.90
C SER A 398 36.98 0.87 20.62
N ILE A 399 36.26 1.22 21.70
CA ILE A 399 36.81 1.56 23.03
C ILE A 399 35.71 1.33 24.09
N HIS A 400 36.11 0.68 25.18
CA HIS A 400 35.33 0.29 26.37
C HIS A 400 34.87 1.48 27.24
N SER A 401 33.79 1.31 28.02
CA SER A 401 33.84 1.25 29.52
C SER A 401 32.46 1.24 30.20
N ASN A 402 32.22 0.17 30.97
CA ASN A 402 31.53 0.00 32.27
C ASN A 402 30.54 1.05 32.82
N SER A 403 29.34 0.61 33.25
CA SER A 403 28.98 0.40 34.68
C SER A 403 27.46 0.37 34.99
N THR A 404 27.07 -0.67 35.75
CA THR A 404 26.04 -0.77 36.83
C THR A 404 24.63 -0.18 36.63
N SER A 405 23.59 -1.02 36.56
CA SER A 405 22.78 -1.56 37.69
C SER A 405 21.83 -0.56 38.34
N ASN A 406 20.50 -0.80 38.23
CA ASN A 406 19.60 -0.90 39.38
C ASN A 406 18.21 -1.40 38.97
N THR A 407 17.80 -2.48 39.65
CA THR A 407 16.46 -3.07 39.67
C THR A 407 15.65 -2.45 40.81
N SER A 408 14.33 -2.31 40.62
CA SER A 408 13.40 -2.24 41.74
C SER A 408 12.09 -2.97 41.39
N LEU A 409 11.81 -3.99 42.19
CA LEU A 409 10.55 -4.72 42.29
C LEU A 409 9.72 -4.10 43.43
N SER A 410 8.38 -4.07 43.30
CA SER A 410 7.51 -4.58 44.38
C SER A 410 6.03 -4.71 44.00
N LYS A 411 5.47 -5.88 44.39
CA LYS A 411 4.15 -6.17 45.02
C LYS A 411 2.86 -5.64 44.34
N GLY A 412 1.78 -6.39 44.16
CA GLY A 412 1.37 -7.71 44.66
C GLY A 412 -0.17 -7.78 44.81
N GLY A 413 -0.75 -8.98 44.63
CA GLY A 413 -2.14 -9.35 44.98
C GLY A 413 -3.20 -9.02 43.92
N SER A 414 -4.25 -9.81 43.66
CA SER A 414 -4.79 -11.01 44.31
C SER A 414 -5.71 -11.73 43.31
N MET A 415 -5.64 -13.05 43.26
CA MET A 415 -6.55 -13.91 42.51
C MET A 415 -7.95 -13.95 43.14
N ARG A 416 -9.01 -13.96 42.30
CA ARG A 416 -10.21 -14.79 42.48
C ARG A 416 -10.77 -15.20 41.12
N LYS A 417 -10.52 -16.46 40.74
CA LYS A 417 -11.20 -17.18 39.67
C LYS A 417 -12.50 -17.76 40.23
N THR A 418 -13.64 -17.46 39.60
CA THR A 418 -14.91 -18.12 39.89
C THR A 418 -15.24 -19.04 38.73
N LEU A 419 -15.04 -20.35 38.94
CA LEU A 419 -15.51 -21.42 38.09
C LEU A 419 -17.05 -21.48 38.17
N ARG A 420 -17.73 -21.40 37.02
CA ARG A 420 -19.14 -21.79 36.89
C ARG A 420 -19.22 -23.07 36.07
N PHE A 421 -19.84 -24.07 36.67
CA PHE A 421 -20.25 -25.32 36.03
C PHE A 421 -21.32 -25.01 34.96
N ARG A 422 -21.26 -25.71 33.83
CA ARG A 422 -22.18 -25.57 32.72
C ARG A 422 -22.87 -26.92 32.57
N ASP A 423 -24.18 -26.92 32.68
CA ASP A 423 -25.02 -28.11 32.54
C ASP A 423 -24.99 -28.62 31.10
N ASP A 424 -24.83 -29.94 30.99
CA ASP A 424 -24.92 -30.74 29.78
C ASP A 424 -26.36 -30.75 29.27
N GLU A 425 -26.58 -30.25 28.05
CA GLU A 425 -27.56 -30.76 27.08
C GLU A 425 -27.49 -29.93 25.79
N SER A 426 -26.64 -30.33 24.83
CA SER A 426 -26.85 -29.98 23.43
C SER A 426 -26.16 -30.97 22.50
N ILE A 427 -26.95 -31.94 22.03
CA ILE A 427 -27.00 -32.54 20.70
C ILE A 427 -25.71 -32.40 19.86
N ILE A 428 -25.11 -33.55 19.58
CA ILE A 428 -23.95 -33.77 18.70
C ILE A 428 -24.19 -33.13 17.33
N ALA A 429 -23.66 -31.91 17.13
CA ALA A 429 -23.37 -31.39 15.81
C ALA A 429 -21.98 -31.90 15.38
N PRO A 430 -21.78 -32.29 14.11
CA PRO A 430 -20.46 -32.69 13.62
C PRO A 430 -19.46 -31.54 13.83
N PRO A 431 -18.17 -31.83 14.10
CA PRO A 431 -17.20 -30.81 14.41
C PRO A 431 -17.06 -29.86 13.23
N THR A 432 -17.64 -28.67 13.36
CA THR A 432 -17.28 -27.53 12.52
C THR A 432 -15.79 -27.35 12.70
N GLN A 433 -15.02 -27.64 11.65
CA GLN A 433 -13.61 -27.32 11.58
C GLN A 433 -13.49 -25.84 11.94
N ARG A 434 -13.07 -25.56 13.18
CA ARG A 434 -12.70 -24.22 13.60
C ARG A 434 -11.56 -23.82 12.69
N THR A 435 -11.88 -23.06 11.65
CA THR A 435 -10.90 -22.42 10.80
C THR A 435 -10.04 -21.57 11.74
N ARG A 436 -8.85 -22.07 12.07
CA ARG A 436 -7.88 -21.35 12.91
C ARG A 436 -7.79 -19.95 12.31
N SER A 437 -8.09 -18.91 13.10
CA SER A 437 -8.11 -17.55 12.57
C SER A 437 -6.70 -17.22 12.08
N PHE A 438 -6.53 -17.21 10.76
CA PHE A 438 -5.24 -16.96 10.14
C PHE A 438 -4.80 -15.53 10.45
N LYS A 439 -3.61 -15.36 11.01
CA LYS A 439 -2.99 -14.04 11.13
C LYS A 439 -2.47 -13.66 9.75
N ASN A 440 -3.11 -12.68 9.10
CA ASN A 440 -2.59 -12.06 7.90
C ASN A 440 -1.57 -11.00 8.32
N TYR A 441 -0.39 -11.03 7.72
CA TYR A 441 0.62 -10.01 7.91
C TYR A 441 0.48 -8.94 6.84
N SER A 442 0.73 -7.69 7.23
CA SER A 442 0.92 -6.59 6.29
C SER A 442 2.40 -6.37 6.04
N TRP A 443 2.79 -6.28 4.78
CA TRP A 443 4.17 -5.99 4.38
C TRP A 443 4.39 -4.51 4.08
N LEU A 444 3.36 -3.84 3.56
CA LEU A 444 3.41 -2.42 3.24
C LEU A 444 3.07 -1.61 4.48
N TRP A 445 3.78 -0.51 4.64
CA TRP A 445 3.63 0.30 5.83
C TRP A 445 2.33 1.11 5.82
N TYR A 446 1.70 1.16 7.00
CA TYR A 446 0.59 2.02 7.35
C TYR A 446 0.72 2.41 8.83
N GLU A 447 0.16 3.55 9.22
CA GLU A 447 0.29 4.06 10.60
C GLU A 447 -0.82 3.58 11.50
N ARG A 448 -2.07 3.79 11.08
CA ARG A 448 -3.23 3.67 11.97
C ARG A 448 -4.48 3.26 11.21
N ASP A 449 -5.32 2.53 11.92
CA ASP A 449 -6.70 2.25 11.54
C ASP A 449 -7.64 3.19 12.30
N PHE A 450 -8.57 3.75 11.57
CA PHE A 450 -9.67 4.55 12.11
C PHE A 450 -11.00 3.96 11.69
N ASN A 451 -11.98 4.03 12.59
CA ASN A 451 -13.38 3.95 12.22
C ASN A 451 -13.81 5.27 11.61
N LEU A 452 -14.50 5.23 10.47
CA LEU A 452 -15.23 6.39 9.99
C LEU A 452 -16.57 6.42 10.71
N CYS A 453 -16.76 7.42 11.57
CA CYS A 453 -17.96 7.54 12.39
C CYS A 453 -18.84 8.66 11.87
N ASN A 454 -20.16 8.44 11.94
CA ASN A 454 -21.13 9.43 11.51
C ASN A 454 -21.16 10.57 12.53
N GLU A 455 -21.34 11.83 12.07
CA GLU A 455 -21.32 12.99 12.99
C GLU A 455 -22.37 12.86 14.11
N HIS A 456 -23.52 12.24 13.83
CA HIS A 456 -24.62 12.03 14.78
C HIS A 456 -24.30 11.09 15.95
N GLU A 457 -23.26 10.26 15.86
CA GLU A 457 -22.87 9.36 16.95
C GLU A 457 -22.10 10.08 18.07
N HIS A 458 -21.62 11.31 17.82
CA HIS A 458 -20.78 12.06 18.75
C HIS A 458 -21.49 13.13 19.58
N ASP A 459 -22.72 13.53 19.22
CA ASP A 459 -23.44 14.61 19.90
C ASP A 459 -24.13 14.18 21.22
N GLN A 460 -23.96 12.92 21.67
CA GLN A 460 -24.68 12.39 22.84
C GLN A 460 -23.82 12.19 24.11
N SER A 461 -22.53 12.55 24.11
CA SER A 461 -21.69 12.41 25.31
C SER A 461 -20.79 13.63 25.51
N GLU A 462 -21.38 14.77 25.84
CA GLU A 462 -20.62 15.96 26.24
C GLU A 462 -20.01 15.86 27.65
N ASP A 463 -20.40 14.85 28.44
CA ASP A 463 -20.02 14.76 29.87
C ASP A 463 -18.80 13.86 30.20
N ASP A 464 -18.27 13.10 29.24
CA ASP A 464 -17.11 12.21 29.48
C ASP A 464 -15.85 12.71 28.75
N MET A 465 -15.29 13.80 29.28
CA MET A 465 -14.04 14.44 28.85
C MET A 465 -12.76 13.66 29.23
N GLU A 466 -12.79 12.32 29.23
CA GLU A 466 -11.57 11.51 29.33
C GLU A 466 -11.01 11.21 27.94
N GLU A 467 -9.87 11.84 27.69
CA GLU A 467 -8.99 11.92 26.53
C GLU A 467 -8.45 10.57 26.00
N ARG A 468 -9.30 9.53 25.91
CA ARG A 468 -8.94 8.35 25.12
C ARG A 468 -8.95 8.78 23.66
N PRO A 469 -7.85 8.59 22.90
CA PRO A 469 -7.86 8.80 21.47
C PRO A 469 -8.88 7.83 20.89
N SER A 470 -10.10 8.33 20.64
CA SER A 470 -11.15 7.55 20.05
C SER A 470 -10.60 7.11 18.69
N LYS A 471 -10.57 5.79 18.44
CA LYS A 471 -10.12 5.22 17.16
C LYS A 471 -11.17 5.47 16.07
N CYS A 472 -11.81 6.62 16.10
CA CYS A 472 -13.04 7.01 15.45
C CYS A 472 -12.82 8.44 14.97
N HIS A 473 -12.90 8.62 13.66
CA HIS A 473 -12.71 9.89 12.98
C HIS A 473 -14.04 10.32 12.38
N SER A 474 -14.55 11.44 12.87
CA SER A 474 -15.61 12.23 12.24
C SER A 474 -15.08 12.99 11.02
N VAL A 475 -15.98 13.40 10.13
CA VAL A 475 -15.66 14.28 8.99
C VAL A 475 -14.95 15.56 9.45
N ARG A 476 -15.29 16.12 10.62
CA ARG A 476 -14.59 17.27 11.21
C ARG A 476 -13.12 16.99 11.49
N GLN A 477 -12.78 15.82 12.06
CA GLN A 477 -11.39 15.44 12.32
C GLN A 477 -10.61 15.23 11.02
N ILE A 478 -11.22 14.59 10.02
CA ILE A 478 -10.59 14.38 8.72
C ILE A 478 -10.32 15.72 8.03
N ASN A 479 -11.28 16.66 8.08
CA ASN A 479 -11.10 18.03 7.59
C ASN A 479 -9.97 18.80 8.31
N ARG A 480 -9.72 18.53 9.60
CA ARG A 480 -8.55 19.09 10.30
C ARG A 480 -7.25 18.52 9.75
N LEU A 481 -7.18 17.19 9.57
CA LEU A 481 -6.01 16.50 9.04
C LEU A 481 -5.67 16.90 7.59
N ILE A 482 -6.68 17.16 6.75
CA ILE A 482 -6.50 17.68 5.38
C ILE A 482 -5.82 19.06 5.37
N ARG A 483 -6.05 19.88 6.42
CA ARG A 483 -5.46 21.22 6.54
C ARG A 483 -4.07 21.21 7.17
N THR A 484 -3.71 20.14 7.88
CA THR A 484 -2.37 20.00 8.46
C THR A 484 -1.37 19.73 7.34
N GLU A 485 -0.50 20.69 7.08
CA GLU A 485 0.59 20.51 6.12
C GLU A 485 1.57 19.42 6.59
N ASN A 486 2.22 18.76 5.65
CA ASN A 486 3.25 17.73 5.91
C ASN A 486 2.76 16.47 6.66
N ASN A 487 1.45 16.21 6.64
CA ASN A 487 0.88 14.94 7.08
C ASN A 487 1.02 13.80 6.04
N ASN A 488 2.17 13.12 6.05
CA ASN A 488 2.45 11.94 5.22
C ASN A 488 1.88 10.62 5.81
N SER A 489 1.00 10.70 6.81
CA SER A 489 0.41 9.52 7.44
C SER A 489 -0.43 8.71 6.44
N ARG A 490 -0.08 7.42 6.33
CA ARG A 490 -0.88 6.40 5.65
C ARG A 490 -1.86 5.80 6.64
N VAL A 491 -3.15 6.06 6.46
CA VAL A 491 -4.19 5.61 7.39
C VAL A 491 -5.26 4.80 6.66
N CYS A 492 -5.87 3.84 7.36
CA CYS A 492 -6.98 3.07 6.83
C CYS A 492 -8.28 3.43 7.54
N TYR A 493 -9.32 3.76 6.77
CA TYR A 493 -10.68 3.87 7.27
C TYR A 493 -11.40 2.54 7.11
N THR A 494 -11.99 2.05 8.19
CA THR A 494 -12.74 0.80 8.22
C THR A 494 -14.06 0.99 8.98
N LYS A 495 -15.02 0.07 8.82
CA LYS A 495 -16.19 0.01 9.71
C LYS A 495 -16.00 -0.91 10.93
N LYS A 496 -14.88 -1.64 11.00
CA LYS A 496 -14.57 -2.60 12.08
C LYS A 496 -13.06 -2.64 12.30
N ILE A 497 -12.61 -2.02 13.39
CA ILE A 497 -11.19 -2.03 13.79
C ILE A 497 -10.73 -3.47 14.02
N LYS A 498 -9.78 -3.92 13.20
CA LYS A 498 -8.98 -5.10 13.48
C LYS A 498 -7.53 -4.73 13.20
N SER A 499 -6.73 -4.56 14.25
CA SER A 499 -5.29 -4.31 14.10
C SER A 499 -4.64 -5.46 13.34
N SER A 500 -3.99 -5.17 12.22
CA SER A 500 -3.11 -6.14 11.56
C SER A 500 -1.69 -5.97 12.04
N ASN A 501 -0.99 -7.07 12.31
CA ASN A 501 0.42 -7.00 12.65
C ASN A 501 1.21 -6.65 11.39
N ILE A 502 1.92 -5.52 11.43
CA ILE A 502 2.88 -5.16 10.39
C ILE A 502 4.07 -6.12 10.54
N ASN A 503 4.40 -6.84 9.47
CA ASN A 503 5.68 -7.51 9.39
C ASN A 503 6.74 -6.46 9.08
N ALA A 504 7.32 -5.91 10.14
CA ALA A 504 8.56 -5.17 10.01
C ALA A 504 9.68 -6.18 9.72
N LEU A 505 10.50 -5.85 8.70
CA LEU A 505 11.76 -6.50 8.30
C LEU A 505 11.61 -7.78 7.47
N LEU A 506 11.69 -7.60 6.14
CA LEU A 506 12.00 -8.70 5.22
C LEU A 506 13.47 -9.15 5.28
N PHE A 507 14.38 -8.31 5.78
CA PHE A 507 15.81 -8.59 5.75
C PHE A 507 16.48 -7.95 6.96
N LYS A 508 16.95 -8.79 7.89
CA LYS A 508 18.06 -8.50 8.79
C LYS A 508 19.29 -9.18 8.22
#